data_AF-A0A0D0C922-F1
#
_entry.id   AF-A0A0D0C922-F1
#
_cell.length_a   1.000
_cell.length_b   1.000
_cell.length_c   1.000
_cell.angle_alpha   90.00
_cell.angle_beta   90.00
_cell.angle_gamma   90.00
#
_symmetry.space_group_name_H-M   'P 1'
#
loop_
_entity.id
_entity.type
_entity.pdbx_description
1 polymer ?
#
loop_
_entity_poly.entity_id
_entity_poly.type
_entity_poly.pdbx_seq_one_letter_code
_entity_poly.pdbx_strand_id
1 'polypeptide(L)'
;MKYAYSENTSGWFFTAPFQTREGWTTSLVEISLPCTNVKTQEKDALKVTIDGIIHWDLLEVMKEAYMDELASEFHLRGFPADVELGRMLTSIWKRKSSQPQGSQDAIWNQCQLWDCLSQAWVSVVQITVEIFMSKATQVCCPPFGLPKKVKDAYKEKFSVAPTEAIKTHLKHELEHAVWKLLLPPEFLHAYVHGIVVTGPDGIFRHLYPRFFTFSADYPEKVLLASIKNLGTHLCPQCTIRKDQVHELGTKHDMACCETLCRIDSKTHRQVIERARRKFFDKGTPITSDGVENLLRDGSYVPIHSLLAYLIL
;
A
#
# COMPACT_ATOMS: atom_id res chain seq x y z
N MET A 1 13.54 -35.50 -3.79
CA MET A 1 12.16 -35.52 -4.32
C MET A 1 12.03 -34.38 -5.31
N LYS A 2 11.92 -34.70 -6.60
CA LYS A 2 11.64 -33.74 -7.68
C LYS A 2 10.12 -33.77 -7.88
N TYR A 3 9.44 -32.66 -7.68
CA TYR A 3 8.04 -32.54 -8.10
C TYR A 3 8.04 -32.21 -9.60
N ALA A 4 7.66 -33.20 -10.41
CA ALA A 4 7.34 -33.01 -11.81
C ALA A 4 5.87 -32.62 -11.92
N TYR A 5 5.59 -31.45 -12.51
CA TYR A 5 4.24 -31.12 -12.97
C TYR A 5 4.01 -31.87 -14.28
N SER A 6 3.11 -32.85 -14.28
CA SER A 6 2.64 -33.48 -15.50
C SER A 6 1.61 -32.58 -16.17
N GLU A 7 1.92 -32.09 -17.36
CA GLU A 7 0.95 -31.46 -18.26
C GLU A 7 -0.06 -32.51 -18.72
N ASN A 8 -1.28 -32.46 -18.18
CA ASN A 8 -2.41 -33.18 -18.76
C ASN A 8 -3.49 -32.14 -19.14
N THR A 9 -3.38 -31.66 -20.37
CA THR A 9 -4.32 -30.75 -21.01
C THR A 9 -5.52 -31.53 -21.53
N SER A 10 -6.56 -31.67 -20.72
CA SER A 10 -7.90 -31.98 -21.22
C SER A 10 -8.97 -31.72 -20.16
N GLY A 11 -9.87 -30.76 -20.43
CA GLY A 11 -11.27 -30.89 -20.01
C GLY A 11 -11.75 -30.20 -18.72
N TRP A 12 -11.07 -29.18 -18.19
CA TRP A 12 -11.65 -28.32 -17.16
C TRP A 12 -11.60 -26.86 -17.61
N PHE A 13 -12.71 -26.37 -18.17
CA PHE A 13 -12.99 -24.93 -18.13
C PHE A 13 -13.18 -24.57 -16.66
N PHE A 14 -12.10 -24.23 -15.96
CA PHE A 14 -12.19 -23.51 -14.70
C PHE A 14 -12.74 -22.11 -15.04
N THR A 15 -14.06 -21.94 -15.02
CA THR A 15 -14.63 -20.62 -14.76
C THR A 15 -14.09 -20.20 -13.41
N ALA A 16 -13.25 -19.18 -13.42
CA ALA A 16 -12.64 -18.69 -12.20
C ALA A 16 -13.77 -18.28 -11.23
N PRO A 17 -13.69 -18.61 -9.92
CA PRO A 17 -14.80 -18.45 -8.96
C PRO A 17 -15.28 -16.99 -8.74
N PHE A 18 -14.71 -16.05 -9.50
CA PHE A 18 -14.95 -14.61 -9.48
C PHE A 18 -15.86 -14.13 -10.62
N GLN A 19 -16.09 -14.95 -11.67
CA GLN A 19 -16.98 -14.59 -12.78
C GLN A 19 -18.47 -14.59 -12.40
N THR A 20 -18.81 -15.08 -11.20
CA THR A 20 -20.19 -15.38 -10.78
C THR A 20 -20.74 -14.45 -9.70
N ARG A 21 -19.97 -13.43 -9.23
CA ARG A 21 -20.44 -12.45 -8.23
C ARG A 21 -20.58 -11.06 -8.84
N GLU A 22 -21.74 -10.44 -8.67
CA GLU A 22 -21.97 -9.01 -8.96
C GLU A 22 -20.95 -8.15 -8.18
N GLY A 23 -20.32 -7.17 -8.84
CA GLY A 23 -19.40 -6.20 -8.20
C GLY A 23 -17.94 -6.20 -8.69
N TRP A 24 -17.47 -7.28 -9.33
CA TRP A 24 -16.12 -7.28 -9.92
C TRP A 24 -16.05 -6.46 -11.21
N THR A 25 -15.11 -5.54 -11.27
CA THR A 25 -14.85 -4.72 -12.45
C THR A 25 -13.58 -5.19 -13.15
N THR A 26 -13.59 -5.18 -14.47
CA THR A 26 -12.38 -5.41 -15.28
C THR A 26 -11.89 -4.07 -15.79
N SER A 27 -10.62 -3.78 -15.54
CA SER A 27 -9.96 -2.55 -15.95
C SER A 27 -8.66 -2.85 -16.70
N LEU A 28 -8.16 -1.81 -17.33
CA LEU A 28 -6.84 -1.78 -17.94
C LEU A 28 -5.97 -0.76 -17.22
N VAL A 29 -4.66 -0.98 -17.23
CA VAL A 29 -3.67 0.01 -16.79
C VAL A 29 -2.64 0.22 -17.88
N GLU A 30 -2.09 1.42 -17.92
CA GLU A 30 -1.00 1.78 -18.80
C GLU A 30 0.25 2.10 -17.98
N ILE A 31 1.39 1.56 -18.39
CA ILE A 31 2.69 1.91 -17.82
C ILE A 31 3.65 2.37 -18.92
N SER A 32 4.45 3.39 -18.63
CA SER A 32 5.45 3.93 -19.55
C SER A 32 6.72 3.08 -19.53
N LEU A 33 7.28 2.79 -20.71
CA LEU A 33 8.48 1.97 -20.85
C LEU A 33 9.72 2.86 -21.04
N PRO A 34 10.61 2.97 -20.04
CA PRO A 34 11.90 3.62 -20.23
C PRO A 34 12.87 2.69 -20.97
N CYS A 35 13.70 3.24 -21.86
CA CYS A 35 14.78 2.47 -22.49
C CYS A 35 16.10 3.23 -22.41
N THR A 36 17.15 2.50 -22.01
CA THR A 36 18.51 3.06 -21.98
C THR A 36 18.96 3.42 -23.39
N ASN A 37 19.67 4.54 -23.52
CA ASN A 37 20.13 5.14 -24.79
C ASN A 37 19.01 5.61 -25.75
N VAL A 38 17.75 5.56 -25.32
CA VAL A 38 16.63 6.14 -26.06
C VAL A 38 16.17 7.40 -25.32
N LYS A 39 16.12 8.53 -26.02
CA LYS A 39 15.76 9.83 -25.45
C LYS A 39 14.35 10.18 -25.86
N THR A 40 13.43 10.14 -24.90
CA THR A 40 12.02 10.46 -25.14
C THR A 40 11.47 11.18 -23.93
N GLN A 41 10.67 12.23 -24.14
CA GLN A 41 9.93 12.83 -23.02
C GLN A 41 9.00 11.79 -22.42
N GLU A 42 8.88 11.76 -21.10
CA GLU A 42 8.05 10.75 -20.41
C GLU A 42 6.60 10.70 -20.92
N LYS A 43 6.03 11.85 -21.27
CA LYS A 43 4.66 11.96 -21.82
C LYS A 43 4.50 11.26 -23.19
N ASP A 44 5.57 11.27 -23.98
CA ASP A 44 5.65 10.68 -25.33
C ASP A 44 6.31 9.29 -25.27
N ALA A 45 6.68 8.83 -24.07
CA ALA A 45 7.30 7.54 -23.87
C ALA A 45 6.31 6.45 -24.25
N LEU A 46 6.87 5.37 -24.74
CA LEU A 46 6.10 4.27 -25.26
C LEU A 46 5.38 3.54 -24.13
N LYS A 47 4.06 3.43 -24.22
CA LYS A 47 3.24 2.78 -23.19
C LYS A 47 2.93 1.33 -23.55
N VAL A 48 2.70 0.52 -22.52
CA VAL A 48 2.09 -0.81 -22.67
C VAL A 48 0.81 -0.87 -21.86
N THR A 49 -0.24 -1.37 -22.50
CA THR A 49 -1.54 -1.57 -21.89
C THR A 49 -1.66 -2.99 -21.38
N ILE A 50 -1.96 -3.12 -20.10
CA ILE A 50 -2.18 -4.38 -19.41
C ILE A 50 -3.67 -4.44 -19.12
N ASP A 51 -4.34 -5.39 -19.75
CA ASP A 51 -5.76 -5.67 -19.68
C ASP A 51 -6.03 -6.81 -18.69
N GLY A 52 -7.31 -7.03 -18.38
CA GLY A 52 -7.73 -8.14 -17.52
C GLY A 52 -7.42 -7.93 -16.04
N ILE A 53 -7.21 -6.68 -15.59
CA ILE A 53 -7.08 -6.38 -14.17
C ILE A 53 -8.47 -6.39 -13.57
N ILE A 54 -8.75 -7.46 -12.83
CA ILE A 54 -10.01 -7.64 -12.12
C ILE A 54 -9.84 -7.07 -10.72
N HIS A 55 -10.72 -6.14 -10.35
CA HIS A 55 -10.69 -5.49 -9.04
C HIS A 55 -12.11 -5.11 -8.60
N TRP A 56 -12.26 -4.79 -7.32
CA TRP A 56 -13.51 -4.33 -6.73
C TRP A 56 -13.32 -2.91 -6.21
N ASP A 57 -14.33 -2.05 -6.42
CA ASP A 57 -14.39 -0.75 -5.79
C ASP A 57 -14.45 -0.90 -4.25
N LEU A 58 -13.37 -0.49 -3.58
CA LEU A 58 -13.25 -0.56 -2.13
C LEU A 58 -14.33 0.25 -1.41
N LEU A 59 -14.80 1.36 -1.98
CA LEU A 59 -15.88 2.13 -1.37
C LEU A 59 -17.19 1.38 -1.38
N GLU A 60 -17.53 0.74 -2.49
CA GLU A 60 -18.75 -0.07 -2.60
C GLU A 60 -18.70 -1.26 -1.65
N VAL A 61 -17.55 -1.96 -1.58
CA VAL A 61 -17.35 -3.04 -0.58
C VAL A 61 -17.59 -2.54 0.84
N MET A 62 -17.07 -1.37 1.20
CA MET A 62 -17.23 -0.79 2.54
C MET A 62 -18.68 -0.36 2.81
N LYS A 63 -19.37 0.23 1.82
CA LYS A 63 -20.78 0.60 1.95
C LYS A 63 -21.66 -0.62 2.10
N GLU A 64 -21.50 -1.64 1.25
CA GLU A 64 -22.23 -2.90 1.34
C GLU A 64 -22.02 -3.57 2.69
N ALA A 65 -20.76 -3.66 3.16
CA ALA A 65 -20.45 -4.23 4.47
C ALA A 65 -21.07 -3.45 5.63
N TYR A 66 -21.28 -2.13 5.49
CA TYR A 66 -21.96 -1.32 6.51
C TYR A 66 -23.49 -1.41 6.43
N MET A 67 -24.04 -1.67 5.26
CA MET A 67 -25.49 -1.83 5.04
C MET A 67 -25.98 -3.26 5.33
N ASP A 68 -25.06 -4.21 5.50
CA ASP A 68 -25.37 -5.59 5.87
C ASP A 68 -26.08 -5.64 7.23
N GLU A 69 -27.04 -6.56 7.37
CA GLU A 69 -27.83 -6.71 8.60
C GLU A 69 -26.93 -6.98 9.82
N LEU A 70 -25.82 -7.70 9.62
CA LEU A 70 -24.83 -7.97 10.67
C LEU A 70 -24.10 -6.71 11.14
N ALA A 71 -24.03 -5.65 10.32
CA ALA A 71 -23.42 -4.40 10.71
C ALA A 71 -24.21 -3.65 11.78
N SER A 72 -25.50 -3.97 11.94
CA SER A 72 -26.33 -3.43 13.03
C SER A 72 -25.87 -3.91 14.42
N GLU A 73 -25.18 -5.06 14.48
CA GLU A 73 -24.60 -5.61 15.70
C GLU A 73 -23.21 -5.02 16.00
N PHE A 74 -22.61 -4.31 15.05
CA PHE A 74 -21.33 -3.65 15.29
C PHE A 74 -21.51 -2.61 16.40
N HIS A 75 -20.52 -2.53 17.29
CA HIS A 75 -20.44 -1.46 18.27
C HIS A 75 -20.14 -0.13 17.59
N LEU A 76 -21.14 0.44 16.92
CA LEU A 76 -21.15 1.76 16.31
C LEU A 76 -21.26 2.81 17.42
N ARG A 77 -20.28 2.85 18.33
CA ARG A 77 -20.06 4.02 19.19
C ARG A 77 -19.58 5.15 18.27
N GLY A 78 -20.53 5.84 17.66
CA GLY A 78 -20.29 7.14 17.08
C GLY A 78 -19.79 8.03 18.20
N PHE A 79 -18.52 8.41 18.16
CA PHE A 79 -18.09 9.56 18.94
C PHE A 79 -18.83 10.76 18.34
N PRO A 80 -19.58 11.53 19.14
CA PRO A 80 -20.10 12.81 18.69
C PRO A 80 -18.94 13.57 18.05
N ALA A 81 -19.20 14.30 16.96
CA ALA A 81 -18.19 14.92 16.09
C ALA A 81 -17.26 15.96 16.77
N ASP A 82 -17.23 16.03 18.10
CA ASP A 82 -16.46 16.96 18.91
C ASP A 82 -15.25 16.26 19.56
N VAL A 83 -14.08 16.40 18.93
CA VAL A 83 -12.69 16.56 19.44
C VAL A 83 -12.19 15.79 20.70
N GLU A 84 -12.90 14.80 21.25
CA GLU A 84 -12.55 14.19 22.55
C GLU A 84 -11.70 12.92 22.46
N LEU A 85 -11.72 12.16 21.37
CA LEU A 85 -11.02 10.87 21.30
C LEU A 85 -9.48 11.02 21.35
N GLY A 86 -8.96 12.02 20.65
CA GLY A 86 -7.53 12.34 20.68
C GLY A 86 -7.08 12.73 22.09
N ARG A 87 -7.86 13.54 22.81
CA ARG A 87 -7.58 13.92 24.21
C ARG A 87 -7.71 12.73 25.17
N MET A 88 -8.73 11.90 24.99
CA MET A 88 -8.98 10.73 25.83
C MET A 88 -7.86 9.68 25.68
N LEU A 89 -7.49 9.31 24.45
CA LEU A 89 -6.41 8.34 24.20
C LEU A 89 -5.05 8.88 24.66
N THR A 90 -4.78 10.16 24.45
CA THR A 90 -3.55 10.81 24.93
C THR A 90 -3.52 10.87 26.46
N SER A 91 -4.67 11.07 27.13
CA SER A 91 -4.77 11.08 28.58
C SER A 91 -4.62 9.69 29.21
N ILE A 92 -5.16 8.64 28.59
CA ILE A 92 -5.03 7.25 29.03
C ILE A 92 -3.57 6.79 28.88
N TRP A 93 -2.95 7.13 27.75
CA TRP A 93 -1.53 6.83 27.50
C TRP A 93 -0.60 7.59 28.46
N LYS A 94 -0.83 8.89 28.71
CA LYS A 94 -0.09 9.68 29.72
C LYS A 94 -0.25 9.15 31.14
N ARG A 95 -1.46 8.69 31.52
CA ARG A 95 -1.76 8.18 32.87
C ARG A 95 -1.10 6.82 33.12
N LYS A 96 -0.93 5.98 32.08
CA LYS A 96 -0.30 4.65 32.20
C LYS A 96 1.22 4.64 31.99
N SER A 97 1.77 5.54 31.18
CA SER A 97 3.23 5.73 31.04
C SER A 97 3.91 6.31 32.27
N SER A 98 3.12 6.79 33.25
CA SER A 98 3.59 7.32 34.53
C SER A 98 3.76 6.26 35.62
N GLN A 99 3.43 4.99 35.37
CA GLN A 99 3.58 3.93 36.37
C GLN A 99 4.99 3.31 36.35
N PRO A 100 5.58 3.00 37.52
CA PRO A 100 6.93 2.45 37.58
C PRO A 100 6.99 1.05 36.94
N GLN A 101 7.90 0.88 36.00
CA GLN A 101 8.08 -0.28 35.10
C GLN A 101 8.54 -1.60 35.75
N GLY A 102 8.33 -1.76 37.06
CA GLY A 102 9.04 -2.77 37.86
C GLY A 102 8.31 -4.06 38.21
N SER A 103 6.99 -4.20 38.06
CA SER A 103 6.28 -5.42 38.46
C SER A 103 5.67 -6.18 37.29
N GLN A 104 5.72 -7.51 37.35
CA GLN A 104 5.07 -8.42 36.37
C GLN A 104 3.57 -8.14 36.24
N ASP A 105 2.94 -7.55 37.26
CA ASP A 105 1.54 -7.11 37.21
C ASP A 105 1.31 -5.93 36.25
N ALA A 106 2.32 -5.08 36.01
CA ALA A 106 2.21 -4.01 35.01
C ALA A 106 2.20 -4.57 33.58
N ILE A 107 2.96 -5.63 33.32
CA ILE A 107 2.98 -6.36 32.05
C ILE A 107 1.65 -7.12 31.87
N TRP A 108 1.18 -7.82 32.91
CA TRP A 108 -0.10 -8.53 32.87
C TRP A 108 -1.30 -7.60 32.68
N ASN A 109 -1.31 -6.42 33.31
CA ASN A 109 -2.37 -5.41 33.10
C ASN A 109 -2.28 -4.69 31.75
N GLN A 110 -1.11 -4.69 31.10
CA GLN A 110 -0.95 -4.21 29.73
C GLN A 110 -1.42 -5.26 28.72
N CYS A 111 -1.18 -6.55 28.99
CA CYS A 111 -1.76 -7.68 28.28
C CYS A 111 -3.28 -7.75 28.45
N GLN A 112 -3.84 -7.49 29.64
CA GLN A 112 -5.30 -7.46 29.82
C GLN A 112 -5.99 -6.27 29.14
N LEU A 113 -5.31 -5.14 28.95
CA LEU A 113 -5.83 -4.07 28.09
C LEU A 113 -5.76 -4.47 26.62
N TRP A 114 -4.72 -5.20 26.22
CA TRP A 114 -4.65 -5.86 24.92
C TRP A 114 -5.73 -6.92 24.78
N ASP A 115 -6.14 -7.62 25.84
CA ASP A 115 -7.21 -8.61 25.80
C ASP A 115 -8.60 -7.97 25.78
N CYS A 116 -8.78 -6.82 26.43
CA CYS A 116 -10.05 -6.08 26.40
C CYS A 116 -10.21 -5.29 25.10
N LEU A 117 -9.10 -4.77 24.55
CA LEU A 117 -9.05 -4.29 23.16
C LEU A 117 -9.21 -5.47 22.19
N SER A 118 -8.59 -6.63 22.44
CA SER A 118 -8.67 -7.81 21.56
C SER A 118 -10.09 -8.40 21.53
N GLN A 119 -10.83 -8.37 22.63
CA GLN A 119 -12.21 -8.89 22.66
C GLN A 119 -13.21 -7.95 21.97
N ALA A 120 -12.99 -6.64 21.97
CA ALA A 120 -13.71 -5.71 21.08
C ALA A 120 -13.18 -5.77 19.63
N TRP A 121 -11.95 -6.24 19.43
CA TRP A 121 -11.31 -6.40 18.13
C TRP A 121 -11.69 -7.68 17.39
N VAL A 122 -11.87 -8.84 18.03
CA VAL A 122 -12.08 -10.08 17.27
C VAL A 122 -13.38 -10.03 16.48
N SER A 123 -14.45 -9.44 17.00
CA SER A 123 -15.71 -9.34 16.23
C SER A 123 -15.65 -8.32 15.07
N VAL A 124 -14.91 -7.22 15.24
CA VAL A 124 -14.81 -6.16 14.20
C VAL A 124 -13.70 -6.48 13.20
N VAL A 125 -12.55 -7.00 13.64
CA VAL A 125 -11.36 -7.25 12.82
C VAL A 125 -11.42 -8.60 12.12
N GLN A 126 -12.01 -9.65 12.72
CA GLN A 126 -12.13 -10.95 12.05
C GLN A 126 -13.00 -10.83 10.79
N ILE A 127 -14.13 -10.11 10.87
CA ILE A 127 -15.02 -9.89 9.73
C ILE A 127 -14.42 -8.87 8.75
N THR A 128 -13.82 -7.77 9.22
CA THR A 128 -13.23 -6.77 8.31
C THR A 128 -12.00 -7.32 7.57
N VAL A 129 -11.18 -8.16 8.20
CA VAL A 129 -10.00 -8.78 7.57
C VAL A 129 -10.38 -10.02 6.76
N GLU A 130 -11.34 -10.85 7.18
CA GLU A 130 -11.81 -11.96 6.34
C GLU A 130 -12.54 -11.43 5.09
N ILE A 131 -13.36 -10.39 5.19
CA ILE A 131 -14.00 -9.76 4.02
C ILE A 131 -12.95 -9.03 3.15
N PHE A 132 -12.02 -8.26 3.73
CA PHE A 132 -11.01 -7.53 2.97
C PHE A 132 -9.97 -8.46 2.31
N MET A 133 -9.50 -9.50 3.00
CA MET A 133 -8.50 -10.43 2.47
C MET A 133 -9.12 -11.57 1.62
N SER A 134 -10.39 -11.95 1.86
CA SER A 134 -11.11 -12.89 0.99
C SER A 134 -11.78 -12.23 -0.23
N LYS A 135 -12.14 -10.94 -0.17
CA LYS A 135 -12.91 -10.28 -1.25
C LYS A 135 -12.19 -9.14 -1.97
N ALA A 136 -11.17 -8.47 -1.41
CA ALA A 136 -10.60 -7.26 -2.01
C ALA A 136 -9.19 -7.40 -2.62
N THR A 137 -8.42 -8.43 -2.27
CA THR A 137 -7.03 -8.54 -2.78
C THR A 137 -6.67 -9.96 -3.18
N GLN A 138 -7.31 -10.45 -4.23
CA GLN A 138 -6.63 -11.29 -5.21
C GLN A 138 -6.70 -10.55 -6.55
N VAL A 139 -5.91 -9.47 -6.66
CA VAL A 139 -5.50 -8.97 -7.98
C VAL A 139 -4.89 -10.18 -8.68
N CYS A 140 -5.51 -10.62 -9.76
CA CYS A 140 -5.02 -11.73 -10.59
C CYS A 140 -3.76 -11.31 -11.38
N CYS A 141 -2.88 -10.49 -10.79
CA CYS A 141 -1.47 -10.48 -11.13
C CYS A 141 -0.84 -11.58 -10.28
N PRO A 142 -0.32 -12.67 -10.89
CA PRO A 142 0.32 -13.71 -10.12
C PRO A 142 1.40 -13.09 -9.24
N PRO A 143 1.52 -13.56 -7.99
CA PRO A 143 2.51 -13.00 -7.09
C PRO A 143 3.89 -13.24 -7.72
N PHE A 144 4.74 -12.21 -7.64
CA PHE A 144 6.19 -12.23 -7.87
C PHE A 144 6.78 -11.95 -9.26
N GLY A 145 6.03 -11.68 -10.35
CA GLY A 145 6.65 -11.47 -11.67
C GLY A 145 6.08 -10.34 -12.53
N LEU A 146 6.95 -9.56 -13.18
CA LEU A 146 6.53 -8.67 -14.28
C LEU A 146 5.86 -9.51 -15.38
N PRO A 147 4.60 -9.20 -15.79
CA PRO A 147 3.86 -10.01 -16.75
C PRO A 147 4.63 -10.23 -18.05
N LYS A 148 4.50 -11.43 -18.63
CA LYS A 148 5.17 -11.79 -19.89
C LYS A 148 4.83 -10.80 -21.00
N LYS A 149 3.56 -10.37 -21.08
CA LYS A 149 3.07 -9.33 -22.01
C LYS A 149 3.94 -8.07 -21.99
N VAL A 150 4.35 -7.61 -20.80
CA VAL A 150 5.20 -6.42 -20.65
C VAL A 150 6.62 -6.68 -21.16
N LYS A 151 7.20 -7.84 -20.85
CA LYS A 151 8.54 -8.23 -21.31
C LYS A 151 8.59 -8.40 -22.83
N ASP A 152 7.58 -9.03 -23.40
CA ASP A 152 7.44 -9.27 -24.84
C ASP A 152 7.24 -7.94 -25.57
N ALA A 153 6.33 -7.07 -25.09
CA ALA A 153 6.13 -5.73 -25.64
C ALA A 153 7.39 -4.87 -25.57
N TYR A 154 8.17 -4.97 -24.48
CA TYR A 154 9.45 -4.27 -24.36
C TYR A 154 10.44 -4.76 -25.42
N LYS A 155 10.58 -6.08 -25.59
CA LYS A 155 11.51 -6.68 -26.55
C LYS A 155 11.12 -6.38 -27.99
N GLU A 156 9.83 -6.42 -28.31
CA GLU A 156 9.30 -6.05 -29.63
C GLU A 156 9.64 -4.60 -29.98
N LYS A 157 9.45 -3.68 -29.02
CA LYS A 157 9.59 -2.25 -29.24
C LYS A 157 11.04 -1.76 -29.27
N PHE A 158 11.91 -2.32 -28.41
CA PHE A 158 13.29 -1.87 -28.29
C PHE A 158 14.31 -2.85 -28.90
N SER A 159 13.86 -3.99 -29.43
CA SER A 159 14.72 -5.08 -29.93
C SER A 159 15.75 -5.62 -28.90
N VAL A 160 15.58 -5.27 -27.63
CA VAL A 160 16.48 -5.61 -26.52
C VAL A 160 15.63 -6.09 -25.34
N ALA A 161 16.10 -7.10 -24.61
CA ALA A 161 15.42 -7.54 -23.40
C ALA A 161 15.57 -6.51 -22.26
N PRO A 162 14.54 -6.31 -21.42
CA PRO A 162 14.67 -5.39 -20.30
C PRO A 162 15.72 -5.91 -19.30
N THR A 163 16.58 -5.03 -18.82
CA THR A 163 17.53 -5.34 -17.74
C THR A 163 16.79 -5.59 -16.43
N GLU A 164 17.44 -6.23 -15.44
CA GLU A 164 16.80 -6.44 -14.12
C GLU A 164 16.36 -5.12 -13.46
N ALA A 165 17.15 -4.06 -13.57
CA ALA A 165 16.78 -2.74 -13.05
C ALA A 165 15.51 -2.19 -13.71
N ILE A 166 15.37 -2.36 -15.03
CA ILE A 166 14.16 -1.95 -15.76
C ILE A 166 12.99 -2.84 -15.35
N LYS A 167 13.17 -4.15 -15.21
CA LYS A 167 12.11 -5.05 -14.74
C LYS A 167 11.61 -4.66 -13.34
N THR A 168 12.52 -4.33 -12.43
CA THR A 168 12.17 -3.84 -11.09
C THR A 168 11.36 -2.55 -11.19
N HIS A 169 11.84 -1.55 -11.94
CA HIS A 169 11.12 -0.29 -12.12
C HIS A 169 9.71 -0.50 -12.71
N LEU A 170 9.59 -1.31 -13.78
CA LEU A 170 8.30 -1.63 -14.41
C LEU A 170 7.36 -2.39 -13.46
N LYS A 171 7.91 -3.22 -12.57
CA LYS A 171 7.11 -3.87 -11.52
C LYS A 171 6.53 -2.81 -10.59
N HIS A 172 7.34 -1.88 -10.08
CA HIS A 172 6.82 -0.79 -9.25
C HIS A 172 5.78 0.06 -9.98
N GLU A 173 6.01 0.44 -11.24
CA GLU A 173 5.03 1.19 -12.04
C GLU A 173 3.70 0.44 -12.16
N LEU A 174 3.74 -0.87 -12.40
CA LEU A 174 2.54 -1.69 -12.50
C LEU A 174 1.80 -1.78 -11.16
N GLU A 175 2.51 -2.07 -10.07
CA GLU A 175 1.90 -2.13 -8.73
C GLU A 175 1.21 -0.81 -8.40
N HIS A 176 1.91 0.32 -8.59
CA HIS A 176 1.33 1.63 -8.32
C HIS A 176 0.18 1.97 -9.28
N ALA A 177 0.24 1.53 -10.55
CA ALA A 177 -0.87 1.67 -11.48
C ALA A 177 -2.12 0.91 -11.04
N VAL A 178 -1.97 -0.32 -10.53
CA VAL A 178 -3.05 -1.11 -9.94
C VAL A 178 -3.60 -0.44 -8.69
N TRP A 179 -2.74 0.07 -7.81
CA TRP A 179 -3.18 0.82 -6.64
C TRP A 179 -3.98 2.08 -7.00
N LYS A 180 -3.73 2.72 -8.15
CA LYS A 180 -4.57 3.85 -8.61
C LYS A 180 -5.99 3.43 -8.97
N LEU A 181 -6.19 2.18 -9.42
CA LEU A 181 -7.53 1.65 -9.67
C LEU A 181 -8.27 1.37 -8.35
N LEU A 182 -7.56 0.85 -7.35
CA LEU A 182 -8.12 0.53 -6.02
C LEU A 182 -8.37 1.78 -5.17
N LEU A 183 -7.62 2.85 -5.41
CA LEU A 183 -7.66 4.09 -4.65
C LEU A 183 -7.99 5.27 -5.57
N PRO A 184 -9.19 5.27 -6.19
CA PRO A 184 -9.59 6.35 -7.06
C PRO A 184 -9.74 7.66 -6.24
N PRO A 185 -9.77 8.83 -6.91
CA PRO A 185 -9.91 10.13 -6.23
C PRO A 185 -11.08 10.20 -5.25
N GLU A 186 -12.19 9.53 -5.57
CA GLU A 186 -13.38 9.42 -4.74
C GLU A 186 -13.07 8.67 -3.43
N PHE A 187 -12.28 7.58 -3.49
CA PHE A 187 -11.81 6.87 -2.30
C PHE A 187 -10.91 7.75 -1.46
N LEU A 188 -9.94 8.45 -2.05
CA LEU A 188 -9.05 9.34 -1.32
C LEU A 188 -9.81 10.49 -0.65
N HIS A 189 -10.80 11.05 -1.33
CA HIS A 189 -11.69 12.06 -0.76
C HIS A 189 -12.48 11.49 0.44
N ALA A 190 -13.09 10.31 0.28
CA ALA A 190 -13.78 9.60 1.35
C ALA A 190 -12.84 9.25 2.53
N TYR A 191 -11.59 8.90 2.27
CA TYR A 191 -10.60 8.59 3.28
C TYR A 191 -10.26 9.80 4.17
N VAL A 192 -10.21 11.00 3.58
CA VAL A 192 -9.91 12.25 4.30
C VAL A 192 -11.16 12.85 4.94
N HIS A 193 -12.27 12.90 4.21
CA HIS A 193 -13.47 13.65 4.58
C HIS A 193 -14.60 12.77 5.13
N GLY A 194 -14.49 11.45 5.02
CA GLY A 194 -15.54 10.51 5.35
C GLY A 194 -16.63 10.44 4.27
N ILE A 195 -17.50 9.45 4.42
CA ILE A 195 -18.70 9.24 3.60
C ILE A 195 -19.91 9.38 4.49
N VAL A 196 -20.87 10.21 4.11
CA VAL A 196 -22.13 10.33 4.84
C VAL A 196 -23.02 9.14 4.49
N VAL A 197 -23.40 8.37 5.48
CA VAL A 197 -24.34 7.24 5.35
C VAL A 197 -25.45 7.39 6.38
N THR A 198 -26.68 7.11 5.97
CA THR A 198 -27.83 7.01 6.87
C THR A 198 -27.80 5.65 7.54
N GLY A 199 -27.66 5.62 8.87
CA GLY A 199 -27.72 4.38 9.62
C GLY A 199 -29.13 3.75 9.63
N PRO A 200 -29.25 2.48 10.05
CA PRO A 200 -30.55 1.81 10.18
C PRO A 200 -31.55 2.52 11.12
N ASP A 201 -31.03 3.32 12.06
CA ASP A 201 -31.79 4.15 12.99
C ASP A 201 -32.17 5.54 12.43
N GLY A 202 -31.88 5.81 11.15
CA GLY A 202 -32.15 7.08 10.50
C GLY A 202 -31.15 8.20 10.80
N ILE A 203 -30.10 7.92 11.60
CA ILE A 203 -29.08 8.93 11.95
C ILE A 203 -27.97 8.95 10.91
N PHE A 204 -27.63 10.15 10.43
CA PHE A 204 -26.48 10.36 9.53
C PHE A 204 -25.16 10.18 10.27
N ARG A 205 -24.25 9.39 9.70
CA ARG A 205 -22.90 9.15 10.22
C ARG A 205 -21.85 9.34 9.13
N HIS A 206 -20.69 9.86 9.50
CA HIS A 206 -19.51 9.85 8.63
C HIS A 206 -18.72 8.56 8.84
N LEU A 207 -18.64 7.74 7.79
CA LEU A 207 -17.76 6.57 7.74
C LEU A 207 -16.42 6.97 7.15
N TYR A 208 -15.34 6.71 7.87
CA TYR A 208 -13.98 6.95 7.38
C TYR A 208 -13.35 5.62 7.00
N PRO A 209 -13.11 5.36 5.70
CA PRO A 209 -12.25 4.27 5.27
C PRO A 209 -10.90 4.35 6.00
N ARG A 210 -10.49 3.27 6.67
CA ARG A 210 -9.18 3.18 7.32
C ARG A 210 -8.57 1.80 7.06
N PHE A 211 -7.38 1.79 6.48
CA PHE A 211 -6.57 0.57 6.40
C PHE A 211 -5.96 0.31 7.78
N PHE A 212 -6.52 -0.65 8.49
CA PHE A 212 -6.10 -0.95 9.85
C PHE A 212 -4.78 -1.74 9.89
N THR A 213 -4.64 -2.72 8.98
CA THR A 213 -3.43 -3.55 8.86
C THR A 213 -3.17 -3.91 7.40
N PHE A 214 -1.93 -3.70 6.95
CA PHE A 214 -1.44 -4.26 5.67
C PHE A 214 -0.38 -5.33 5.99
N SER A 215 -0.82 -6.59 6.01
CA SER A 215 0.05 -7.73 6.24
C SER A 215 0.75 -8.12 4.94
N ALA A 216 1.91 -7.50 4.71
CA ALA A 216 2.80 -7.89 3.64
C ALA A 216 4.21 -8.11 4.18
N ASP A 217 4.96 -8.98 3.54
CA ASP A 217 6.39 -9.14 3.77
C ASP A 217 7.17 -7.89 3.33
N TYR A 218 8.43 -7.83 3.75
CA TYR A 218 9.23 -6.61 3.60
C TYR A 218 9.35 -6.13 2.14
N PRO A 219 9.61 -7.00 1.13
CA PRO A 219 9.71 -6.56 -0.26
C PRO A 219 8.45 -5.83 -0.74
N GLU A 220 7.28 -6.31 -0.38
CA GLU A 220 5.96 -5.83 -0.76
C GLU A 220 5.66 -4.50 -0.06
N LYS A 221 6.01 -4.39 1.23
CA LYS A 221 5.92 -3.12 1.97
C LYS A 221 6.81 -2.03 1.37
N VAL A 222 8.03 -2.36 0.93
CA VAL A 222 8.91 -1.35 0.30
C VAL A 222 8.48 -1.00 -1.13
N LEU A 223 7.90 -1.94 -1.88
CA LEU A 223 7.26 -1.65 -3.17
C LEU A 223 6.15 -0.61 -2.99
N LEU A 224 5.29 -0.84 -1.98
CA LEU A 224 4.18 0.02 -1.61
C LEU A 224 4.64 1.42 -1.19
N ALA A 225 5.60 1.48 -0.28
CA ALA A 225 6.15 2.72 0.26
C ALA A 225 7.04 3.48 -0.74
N SER A 226 7.29 2.92 -1.94
CA SER A 226 8.24 3.48 -2.92
C SER A 226 9.62 3.72 -2.31
N ILE A 227 10.11 2.71 -1.61
CA ILE A 227 11.44 2.69 -1.01
C ILE A 227 12.30 1.64 -1.68
N LYS A 228 13.58 1.97 -1.87
CA LYS A 228 14.58 1.08 -2.40
C LYS A 228 14.82 -0.06 -1.41
N ASN A 229 14.58 -1.28 -1.86
CA ASN A 229 14.82 -2.48 -1.08
C ASN A 229 16.28 -2.50 -0.59
N LEU A 230 16.47 -2.74 0.73
CA LEU A 230 17.77 -2.74 1.40
C LEU A 230 18.59 -1.46 1.22
N GLY A 231 17.94 -0.31 1.02
CA GLY A 231 18.58 1.00 0.92
C GLY A 231 19.21 1.50 2.22
N THR A 232 19.63 2.77 2.23
CA THR A 232 20.23 3.47 3.38
C THR A 232 19.22 3.76 4.49
N HIS A 233 17.95 3.87 4.15
CA HIS A 233 16.79 4.08 5.01
C HIS A 233 15.77 2.96 4.76
N LEU A 234 15.49 2.14 5.78
CA LEU A 234 14.68 0.92 5.63
C LEU A 234 13.20 1.11 6.00
N CYS A 235 12.91 2.10 6.83
CA CYS A 235 11.58 2.28 7.39
C CYS A 235 10.62 2.94 6.40
N PRO A 236 9.40 2.41 6.21
CA PRO A 236 8.36 3.05 5.39
C PRO A 236 7.76 4.32 6.01
N GLN A 237 7.95 4.53 7.31
CA GLN A 237 7.37 5.67 8.03
C GLN A 237 8.38 6.78 8.30
N CYS A 238 9.67 6.48 8.42
CA CYS A 238 10.69 7.48 8.74
C CYS A 238 11.97 7.33 7.89
N THR A 239 12.79 8.39 7.87
CA THR A 239 14.11 8.40 7.24
C THR A 239 15.21 8.17 8.30
N ILE A 240 14.99 7.27 9.24
CA ILE A 240 16.07 6.76 10.09
C ILE A 240 16.98 5.88 9.25
N ARG A 241 18.29 6.06 9.43
CA ARG A 241 19.29 5.34 8.67
C ARG A 241 19.43 3.90 9.17
N LYS A 242 19.83 3.02 8.26
CA LYS A 242 20.03 1.58 8.48
C LYS A 242 21.07 1.29 9.57
N ASP A 243 22.08 2.13 9.72
CA ASP A 243 23.11 2.00 10.76
C ASP A 243 22.59 2.31 12.17
N GLN A 244 21.50 3.09 12.28
CA GLN A 244 20.84 3.41 13.55
C GLN A 244 19.80 2.37 13.97
N VAL A 245 19.60 1.29 13.21
CA VAL A 245 18.62 0.24 13.53
C VAL A 245 18.88 -0.42 14.89
N HIS A 246 20.12 -0.41 15.37
CA HIS A 246 20.45 -0.93 16.71
C HIS A 246 19.82 -0.12 17.86
N GLU A 247 19.32 1.09 17.59
CA GLU A 247 18.67 1.97 18.56
C GLU A 247 17.14 1.81 18.58
N LEU A 248 16.59 0.88 17.79
CA LEU A 248 15.15 0.68 17.64
C LEU A 248 14.45 0.49 19.01
N GLY A 249 13.38 1.24 19.24
CA GLY A 249 12.60 1.20 20.49
C GLY A 249 13.20 1.99 21.65
N THR A 250 14.36 2.63 21.46
CA THR A 250 14.88 3.58 22.46
C THR A 250 14.09 4.89 22.44
N LYS A 251 14.20 5.69 23.51
CA LYS A 251 13.59 7.03 23.55
C LYS A 251 14.11 7.93 22.43
N HIS A 252 15.38 7.77 22.05
CA HIS A 252 15.96 8.50 20.93
C HIS A 252 15.31 8.09 19.60
N ASP A 253 15.20 6.78 19.35
CA ASP A 253 14.54 6.26 18.14
C ASP A 253 13.07 6.71 18.03
N MET A 254 12.29 6.65 19.12
CA MET A 254 10.91 7.15 19.10
C MET A 254 10.83 8.64 18.75
N ALA A 255 11.68 9.49 19.35
CA ALA A 255 11.73 10.91 19.03
C ALA A 255 12.20 11.17 17.57
N CYS A 256 13.16 10.37 17.09
CA CYS A 256 13.63 10.42 15.72
C CYS A 256 12.54 9.97 14.73
N CYS A 257 11.74 8.95 15.05
CA CYS A 257 10.64 8.50 14.19
C CYS A 257 9.60 9.60 13.99
N GLU A 258 9.28 10.36 15.03
CA GLU A 258 8.33 11.49 14.96
C GLU A 258 8.90 12.66 14.12
N THR A 259 10.17 13.00 14.32
CA THR A 259 10.80 14.17 13.68
C THR A 259 11.27 13.90 12.26
N LEU A 260 11.68 12.67 11.97
CA LEU A 260 12.18 12.21 10.66
C LEU A 260 11.12 11.41 9.90
N CYS A 261 9.84 11.64 10.19
CA CYS A 261 8.74 11.04 9.45
C CYS A 261 8.90 11.34 7.95
N ARG A 262 8.62 10.34 7.10
CA ARG A 262 8.60 10.53 5.66
C ARG A 262 7.44 11.45 5.33
N ILE A 263 7.66 12.42 4.47
CA ILE A 263 6.62 13.36 4.05
C ILE A 263 6.65 13.45 2.53
N ASP A 264 5.49 13.27 1.90
CA ASP A 264 5.33 13.55 0.48
C ASP A 264 5.28 15.06 0.20
N SER A 265 6.43 15.69 0.36
CA SER A 265 6.61 17.12 0.13
C SER A 265 6.78 17.43 -1.36
N LYS A 266 6.54 18.69 -1.73
CA LYS A 266 6.87 19.20 -3.07
C LYS A 266 8.34 18.93 -3.44
N THR A 267 9.25 19.05 -2.47
CA THR A 267 10.68 18.78 -2.66
C THR A 267 10.93 17.32 -3.01
N HIS A 268 10.29 16.38 -2.30
CA HIS A 268 10.36 14.96 -2.60
C HIS A 268 9.88 14.65 -4.02
N ARG A 269 8.70 15.15 -4.41
CA ARG A 269 8.17 14.98 -5.77
C ARG A 269 9.12 15.53 -6.83
N GLN A 270 9.73 16.70 -6.60
CA GLN A 270 10.72 17.27 -7.51
C GLN A 270 12.00 16.43 -7.63
N VAL A 271 12.42 15.73 -6.57
CA VAL A 271 13.52 14.75 -6.63
C VAL A 271 13.14 13.59 -7.56
N ILE A 272 11.94 13.02 -7.39
CA ILE A 272 11.43 11.93 -8.23
C ILE A 272 11.36 12.35 -9.70
N GLU A 273 10.75 13.51 -9.98
CA GLU A 273 10.66 14.08 -11.33
C GLU A 273 12.03 14.30 -11.98
N ARG A 274 13.01 14.80 -11.22
CA ARG A 274 14.39 14.96 -11.72
C ARG A 274 15.05 13.61 -12.04
N ALA A 275 14.79 12.59 -11.23
CA ALA A 275 15.30 11.24 -11.48
C ALA A 275 14.67 10.64 -12.74
N ARG A 276 13.34 10.76 -12.90
CA ARG A 276 12.61 10.28 -14.10
C ARG A 276 13.10 10.93 -15.38
N ARG A 277 13.26 12.26 -15.40
CA ARG A 277 13.84 12.99 -16.55
C ARG A 277 15.22 12.51 -16.97
N LYS A 278 16.03 11.94 -16.06
CA LYS A 278 17.35 11.40 -16.45
C LYS A 278 17.21 10.16 -17.33
N PHE A 279 16.37 9.20 -16.95
CA PHE A 279 16.27 7.95 -17.71
C PHE A 279 15.21 7.96 -18.82
N PHE A 280 14.26 8.89 -18.82
CA PHE A 280 13.39 9.15 -19.96
C PHE A 280 14.04 10.14 -20.95
N ASP A 281 14.23 11.40 -20.55
CA ASP A 281 14.64 12.44 -21.50
C ASP A 281 16.11 12.30 -21.95
N LYS A 282 17.00 11.86 -21.04
CA LYS A 282 18.44 11.71 -21.35
C LYS A 282 18.83 10.29 -21.72
N GLY A 283 17.93 9.31 -21.57
CA GLY A 283 18.20 7.89 -21.84
C GLY A 283 19.29 7.28 -20.95
N THR A 284 19.60 7.87 -19.79
CA THR A 284 20.62 7.31 -18.89
C THR A 284 20.10 6.04 -18.23
N PRO A 285 20.98 5.05 -17.92
CA PRO A 285 20.57 3.90 -17.12
C PRO A 285 19.94 4.32 -15.78
N ILE A 286 18.88 3.61 -15.36
CA ILE A 286 18.21 3.85 -14.07
C ILE A 286 19.18 3.68 -12.89
N THR A 287 20.16 2.78 -13.03
CA THR A 287 21.21 2.50 -12.04
C THR A 287 22.41 3.44 -12.13
N SER A 288 22.36 4.47 -12.99
CA SER A 288 23.48 5.41 -13.09
C SER A 288 23.68 6.21 -11.80
N ASP A 289 24.93 6.55 -11.48
CA ASP A 289 25.26 7.36 -10.29
C ASP A 289 24.48 8.68 -10.27
N GLY A 290 24.23 9.25 -11.45
CA GLY A 290 23.45 10.48 -11.58
C GLY A 290 21.99 10.34 -11.14
N VAL A 291 21.38 9.16 -11.24
CA VAL A 291 20.02 8.87 -10.73
C VAL A 291 20.10 8.44 -9.27
N GLU A 292 21.04 7.55 -8.94
CA GLU A 292 21.23 7.03 -7.58
C GLU A 292 21.51 8.15 -6.58
N ASN A 293 22.39 9.11 -6.91
CA ASN A 293 22.73 10.22 -6.03
C ASN A 293 21.54 11.16 -5.75
N LEU A 294 20.52 11.21 -6.63
CA LEU A 294 19.30 11.97 -6.34
C LEU A 294 18.40 11.26 -5.34
N LEU A 295 18.38 9.92 -5.35
CA LEU A 295 17.40 9.11 -4.63
C LEU A 295 17.94 8.54 -3.32
N ARG A 296 19.27 8.46 -3.16
CA ARG A 296 19.95 7.80 -2.04
C ARG A 296 19.59 8.38 -0.67
N ASP A 297 19.42 9.69 -0.56
CA ASP A 297 19.26 10.39 0.72
C ASP A 297 17.93 10.06 1.45
N GLY A 298 16.99 9.39 0.78
CA GLY A 298 15.80 8.83 1.43
C GLY A 298 15.49 7.39 1.04
N SER A 299 16.44 6.68 0.41
CA SER A 299 16.18 5.39 -0.26
C SER A 299 14.98 5.46 -1.22
N TYR A 300 14.84 6.55 -1.97
CA TYR A 300 13.69 6.69 -2.86
C TYR A 300 13.82 5.78 -4.09
N VAL A 301 12.69 5.46 -4.72
CA VAL A 301 12.65 4.94 -6.09
C VAL A 301 11.95 5.95 -6.98
N PRO A 302 12.23 6.00 -8.29
CA PRO A 302 11.68 7.03 -9.17
C PRO A 302 10.23 6.73 -9.57
N ILE A 303 9.32 6.62 -8.61
CA ILE A 303 7.91 6.22 -8.76
C ILE A 303 7.00 7.28 -8.14
N HIS A 304 5.88 7.56 -8.80
CA HIS A 304 4.83 8.41 -8.24
C HIS A 304 3.91 7.59 -7.33
N SER A 305 4.22 7.59 -6.03
CA SER A 305 3.42 6.90 -5.02
C SER A 305 2.10 7.61 -4.75
N LEU A 306 0.96 6.93 -4.90
CA LEU A 306 -0.32 7.41 -4.37
C LEU A 306 -0.47 7.17 -2.87
N LEU A 307 0.25 6.19 -2.35
CA LEU A 307 0.09 5.72 -0.97
C LEU A 307 0.83 6.59 0.04
N ALA A 308 1.67 7.51 -0.44
CA ALA A 308 2.24 8.52 0.42
C ALA A 308 1.17 9.44 1.05
N TYR A 309 -0.05 9.49 0.49
CA TYR A 309 -1.20 10.17 1.12
C TYR A 309 -1.93 9.34 2.18
N LEU A 310 -1.65 8.03 2.28
CA LEU A 310 -2.43 7.07 3.07
C LEU A 310 -1.63 6.40 4.21
N ILE A 311 -0.29 6.41 4.11
CA ILE A 311 0.63 5.76 5.06
C ILE A 311 1.31 6.78 6.00
N LEU A 312 1.07 8.08 5.78
CA LEU A 312 1.63 9.21 6.53
C LEU A 312 0.55 9.95 7.32
#